data_AF-A0AAV9YYN8-F1
#
_entry.id   AF-A0AAV9YYN8-F1
#
_cell.length_a   1.000
_cell.length_b   1.000
_cell.length_c   1.000
_cell.angle_alpha   90.00
_cell.angle_beta   90.00
_cell.angle_gamma   90.00
#
_symmetry.space_group_name_H-M   'P 1'
#
loop_
_entity.id
_entity.type
_entity.pdbx_description
1 polymer ?
#
loop_
_entity_poly.entity_id
_entity_poly.type
_entity_poly.pdbx_seq_one_letter_code
_entity_poly.pdbx_strand_id
1 'polypeptide(L)'
;MTSLYPTPADLSSSHFLGAISFALLFYDYLLTLDLEISRYWGSRFSWPTVLFFINRYGALLGNVPVIVQKFWSAPESSALSPHKLTTKEHLELYHQWFVITTQILIGVMLIFRTYALYERNRTILILMLLVGAGVVAACIWGTIFSGKVRVVLGPGSEMPVHLGCTYTIIDSQTVDLIVAWASMAIFDSLIFFLTLYKALSQRYLVGVQLLHVLLRDGSIYFGVVVVSNLCNIMTFIFGGPFTRGVATTFTNIISSIMISRLMLNIRDPSLANKRQEYSEGHANSGEVVEFSTCMMSEELSTPDSDTADGWI
;
A
#
# COMPACT_ATOMS: atom_id res chain seq x y z
N MET A 1 -8.30 -33.49 -12.18
CA MET A 1 -9.49 -32.93 -12.85
C MET A 1 -10.01 -31.79 -11.99
N THR A 2 -9.55 -30.57 -12.26
CA THR A 2 -10.03 -29.35 -11.59
C THR A 2 -11.42 -29.04 -12.13
N SER A 3 -12.43 -28.91 -11.27
CA SER A 3 -13.79 -28.53 -11.68
C SER A 3 -13.75 -27.21 -12.43
N LEU A 4 -14.31 -27.20 -13.64
CA LEU A 4 -14.41 -26.01 -14.49
C LEU A 4 -15.52 -25.05 -13.99
N TYR A 5 -16.31 -25.45 -12.99
CA TYR A 5 -17.42 -24.69 -12.44
C TYR A 5 -17.10 -24.20 -11.02
N PRO A 6 -17.45 -22.94 -10.69
CA PRO A 6 -17.23 -22.39 -9.35
C PRO A 6 -18.12 -23.10 -8.34
N THR A 7 -17.59 -23.41 -7.16
CA THR A 7 -18.44 -23.88 -6.06
C THR A 7 -19.07 -22.68 -5.34
N PRO A 8 -20.28 -22.81 -4.76
CA PRO A 8 -20.90 -21.75 -3.97
C PRO A 8 -20.02 -21.26 -2.80
N ALA A 9 -19.17 -22.14 -2.27
CA ALA A 9 -18.24 -21.85 -1.19
C ALA A 9 -17.09 -20.92 -1.63
N ASP A 10 -16.52 -21.14 -2.82
CA ASP A 10 -15.46 -20.29 -3.37
C ASP A 10 -15.95 -18.86 -3.59
N LEU A 11 -17.16 -18.75 -4.13
CA LEU A 11 -17.79 -17.48 -4.45
C LEU A 11 -18.13 -16.68 -3.18
N SER A 12 -18.73 -17.34 -2.20
CA SER A 12 -19.00 -16.77 -0.88
C SER A 12 -17.71 -16.25 -0.22
N SER A 13 -16.63 -17.04 -0.25
CA SER A 13 -15.34 -16.67 0.35
C SER A 13 -14.77 -15.39 -0.26
N SER A 14 -14.86 -15.23 -1.58
CA SER A 14 -14.39 -14.02 -2.28
C SER A 14 -15.19 -12.75 -1.95
N HIS A 15 -16.50 -12.91 -1.76
CA HIS A 15 -17.41 -11.82 -1.39
C HIS A 15 -17.17 -11.39 0.06
N PHE A 16 -17.05 -12.34 0.98
CA PHE A 16 -16.73 -12.05 2.38
C PHE A 16 -15.38 -11.37 2.53
N LEU A 17 -14.33 -11.88 1.88
CA LEU A 17 -13.02 -11.26 1.93
C LEU A 17 -13.03 -9.85 1.34
N GLY A 18 -13.78 -9.63 0.25
CA GLY A 18 -14.00 -8.30 -0.31
C GLY A 18 -14.69 -7.36 0.68
N ALA A 19 -15.82 -7.78 1.25
CA ALA A 19 -16.57 -7.00 2.23
C ALA A 19 -15.72 -6.63 3.45
N ILE A 20 -14.95 -7.58 3.99
CA ILE A 20 -14.01 -7.34 5.09
C ILE A 20 -12.97 -6.30 4.69
N SER A 21 -12.39 -6.43 3.50
CA SER A 21 -11.37 -5.50 3.01
C SER A 21 -11.90 -4.07 2.92
N PHE A 22 -13.08 -3.88 2.33
CA PHE A 22 -13.68 -2.55 2.20
C PHE A 22 -14.12 -1.99 3.55
N ALA A 23 -14.72 -2.82 4.42
CA ALA A 23 -15.10 -2.41 5.76
C ALA A 23 -13.87 -1.93 6.56
N LEU A 24 -12.75 -2.66 6.48
CA LEU A 24 -11.49 -2.26 7.10
C LEU A 24 -10.97 -0.92 6.55
N LEU A 25 -11.04 -0.70 5.23
CA LEU A 25 -10.62 0.56 4.62
C LEU A 25 -11.39 1.77 5.16
N PHE A 26 -12.72 1.70 5.17
CA PHE A 26 -13.55 2.78 5.69
C PHE A 26 -13.41 2.95 7.20
N TYR A 27 -13.36 1.85 7.94
CA TYR A 27 -13.16 1.87 9.40
C TYR A 27 -11.84 2.53 9.77
N ASP A 28 -10.75 2.16 9.09
CA ASP A 28 -9.43 2.74 9.30
C ASP A 28 -9.39 4.24 9.02
N TYR A 29 -10.02 4.65 7.91
CA TYR A 29 -10.13 6.05 7.52
C TYR A 29 -10.79 6.88 8.62
N LEU A 30 -11.95 6.43 9.10
CA LEU A 30 -12.70 7.12 10.16
C LEU A 30 -11.90 7.19 11.47
N LEU A 31 -11.24 6.09 11.86
CA LEU A 31 -10.45 6.03 13.10
C LEU A 31 -9.25 6.98 13.08
N THR A 32 -8.65 7.18 11.90
CA THR A 32 -7.42 7.97 11.75
C THR A 32 -7.66 9.41 11.28
N LEU A 33 -8.92 9.81 11.10
CA LEU A 33 -9.29 11.14 10.60
C LEU A 33 -8.89 12.26 11.57
N ASP A 34 -9.10 12.09 12.88
CA ASP A 34 -8.66 13.07 13.88
C ASP A 34 -7.13 13.30 13.85
N LEU A 35 -6.38 12.21 13.65
CA LEU A 35 -4.92 12.26 13.53
C LEU A 35 -4.49 12.94 12.21
N GLU A 36 -5.23 12.72 11.13
CA GLU A 36 -5.00 13.37 9.85
C GLU A 36 -5.22 14.89 9.95
N ILE A 37 -6.35 15.30 10.52
CA ILE A 37 -6.71 16.72 10.66
C ILE A 37 -5.66 17.43 11.53
N SER A 38 -5.29 16.85 12.67
CA SER A 38 -4.30 17.46 13.57
C SER A 38 -2.88 17.53 12.99
N ARG A 39 -2.45 16.53 12.19
CA ARG A 39 -1.04 16.40 11.75
C ARG A 39 -0.77 16.89 10.32
N TYR A 40 -1.77 16.87 9.43
CA TYR A 40 -1.58 17.15 8.00
C TYR A 40 -2.32 18.40 7.51
N TRP A 41 -3.48 18.74 8.06
CA TRP A 41 -4.28 19.85 7.52
C TRP A 41 -3.68 21.24 7.81
N GLY A 42 -2.93 21.39 8.90
CA GLY A 42 -2.18 22.62 9.22
C GLY A 42 -0.71 22.61 8.78
N SER A 43 -0.23 21.55 8.13
CA SER A 43 1.18 21.36 7.76
C SER A 43 1.53 22.11 6.46
N ARG A 44 2.80 22.52 6.31
CA ARG A 44 3.27 23.14 5.07
C ARG A 44 3.28 22.13 3.92
N PHE A 45 3.11 22.64 2.71
CA PHE A 45 3.08 21.81 1.52
C PHE A 45 4.44 21.13 1.31
N SER A 46 4.46 19.79 1.32
CA SER A 46 5.65 18.99 1.03
C SER A 46 5.28 17.76 0.20
N TRP A 47 6.21 17.29 -0.63
CA TRP A 47 5.97 16.12 -1.50
C TRP A 47 5.45 14.88 -0.76
N PRO A 48 5.96 14.49 0.42
CA PRO A 48 5.41 13.37 1.19
C PRO A 48 3.97 13.60 1.66
N THR A 49 3.58 14.86 1.88
CA THR A 49 2.20 15.25 2.23
C THR A 49 1.26 15.01 1.05
N VAL A 50 1.66 15.41 -0.15
CA VAL A 50 0.88 15.18 -1.37
C VAL A 50 0.71 13.68 -1.63
N LEU A 51 1.81 12.91 -1.57
CA LEU A 51 1.77 11.47 -1.79
C LEU A 51 0.88 10.75 -0.76
N PHE A 52 0.91 11.19 0.50
CA PHE A 52 0.02 10.69 1.54
C PHE A 52 -1.46 10.90 1.18
N PHE A 53 -1.84 12.11 0.77
CA PHE A 53 -3.21 12.42 0.35
C PHE A 53 -3.63 11.61 -0.88
N ILE A 54 -2.78 11.53 -1.91
CA ILE A 54 -3.06 10.74 -3.11
C ILE A 54 -3.26 9.26 -2.75
N ASN A 55 -2.45 8.69 -1.86
CA ASN A 55 -2.60 7.29 -1.46
C ASN A 55 -3.88 7.07 -0.67
N ARG A 56 -4.13 7.90 0.34
CA ARG A 56 -5.25 7.73 1.27
C ARG A 56 -6.59 7.92 0.57
N TYR A 57 -6.75 9.01 -0.18
CA TYR A 57 -7.99 9.29 -0.91
C TYR A 57 -8.09 8.49 -2.22
N GLY A 58 -6.96 8.17 -2.85
CA GLY A 58 -6.93 7.28 -4.00
C GLY A 58 -7.37 5.86 -3.65
N ALA A 59 -6.94 5.32 -2.51
CA ALA A 59 -7.44 4.04 -2.02
C ALA A 59 -8.93 4.12 -1.67
N LEU A 60 -9.37 5.18 -0.98
CA LEU A 60 -10.77 5.34 -0.58
C LEU A 60 -11.72 5.43 -1.79
N LEU A 61 -11.45 6.36 -2.71
CA LEU A 61 -12.31 6.65 -3.86
C LEU A 61 -12.13 5.63 -4.99
N GLY A 62 -10.89 5.19 -5.22
CA GLY A 62 -10.58 4.25 -6.30
C GLY A 62 -11.09 2.82 -6.06
N ASN A 63 -11.37 2.44 -4.82
CA ASN A 63 -12.05 1.18 -4.54
C ASN A 63 -13.58 1.24 -4.76
N VAL A 64 -14.19 2.42 -4.95
CA VAL A 64 -15.65 2.52 -5.18
C VAL A 64 -16.10 1.77 -6.43
N PRO A 65 -15.48 1.93 -7.61
CA PRO A 65 -15.85 1.13 -8.79
C PRO A 65 -15.59 -0.37 -8.58
N VAL A 66 -14.59 -0.74 -7.78
CA VAL A 66 -14.27 -2.14 -7.45
C VAL A 66 -15.36 -2.76 -6.56
N ILE A 67 -15.92 -2.00 -5.62
CA ILE A 67 -17.08 -2.42 -4.81
C ILE A 67 -18.27 -2.67 -5.73
N VAL A 68 -18.54 -1.75 -6.66
CA VAL A 68 -19.61 -1.91 -7.65
C VAL A 68 -19.37 -3.17 -8.47
N GLN A 69 -18.16 -3.40 -8.98
CA GLN A 69 -17.82 -4.61 -9.73
C GLN A 69 -18.16 -5.89 -8.97
N LYS A 70 -17.82 -5.93 -7.68
CA LYS A 70 -17.89 -7.15 -6.86
C LYS A 70 -19.30 -7.46 -6.38
N PHE A 71 -20.09 -6.45 -6.07
CA PHE A 71 -21.43 -6.62 -5.48
C PHE A 71 -22.59 -6.30 -6.42
N TRP A 72 -22.33 -5.91 -7.67
CA TRP A 72 -23.38 -5.65 -8.64
C TRP A 72 -24.05 -6.95 -9.12
N SER A 73 -25.26 -7.21 -8.62
CA SER A 73 -26.13 -8.29 -9.08
C SER A 73 -27.01 -7.78 -10.24
N ALA A 74 -26.91 -8.41 -11.41
CA ALA A 74 -27.76 -8.09 -12.56
C ALA A 74 -28.84 -9.18 -12.75
N PRO A 75 -30.12 -8.82 -13.01
CA PRO A 75 -31.15 -9.82 -13.27
C PRO A 75 -30.87 -10.63 -14.54
N GLU A 76 -31.16 -11.93 -14.45
CA GLU A 76 -30.82 -13.02 -15.38
C GLU A 76 -31.22 -12.75 -16.85
N SER A 77 -32.37 -12.09 -17.07
CA SER A 77 -32.87 -11.71 -18.40
C SER A 77 -32.06 -10.63 -19.13
N SER A 78 -31.10 -10.00 -18.43
CA SER A 78 -30.35 -8.85 -18.93
C SER A 78 -28.83 -9.04 -18.88
N ALA A 79 -28.36 -10.20 -18.38
CA ALA A 79 -26.94 -10.53 -18.25
C ALA A 79 -26.24 -10.74 -19.61
N LEU A 80 -27.01 -11.07 -20.65
CA LEU A 80 -26.56 -11.27 -22.03
C LEU A 80 -26.77 -10.04 -22.94
N SER A 81 -27.01 -8.85 -22.36
CA SER A 81 -27.01 -7.62 -23.15
C SER A 81 -25.57 -7.23 -23.51
N PRO A 82 -25.22 -7.00 -24.79
CA PRO A 82 -23.86 -6.67 -25.21
C PRO A 82 -23.30 -5.44 -24.49
N HIS A 83 -24.15 -4.49 -24.12
CA HIS A 83 -23.73 -3.29 -23.41
C HIS A 83 -23.19 -3.58 -22.00
N LYS A 84 -23.76 -4.57 -21.29
CA LYS A 84 -23.31 -4.95 -19.94
C LYS A 84 -22.01 -5.73 -19.95
N LEU A 85 -21.74 -6.51 -21.01
CA LEU A 85 -20.48 -7.21 -21.17
C LEU A 85 -19.33 -6.21 -21.35
N THR A 86 -19.54 -5.18 -22.18
CA THR A 86 -18.58 -4.09 -22.37
C THR A 86 -18.32 -3.30 -21.07
N THR A 87 -19.36 -2.98 -20.29
CA THR A 87 -19.17 -2.32 -18.98
C THR A 87 -18.34 -3.16 -18.02
N LYS A 88 -18.50 -4.49 -18.02
CA LYS A 88 -17.71 -5.41 -17.19
C LYS A 88 -16.24 -5.43 -17.59
N GLU A 89 -15.95 -5.53 -18.88
CA GLU A 89 -14.58 -5.48 -19.41
C GLU A 89 -13.87 -4.16 -19.06
N HIS A 90 -14.57 -3.03 -19.15
CA HIS A 90 -14.01 -1.73 -18.75
C HIS A 90 -13.70 -1.65 -17.26
N LEU A 91 -14.56 -2.24 -16.42
CA LEU A 91 -14.38 -2.22 -14.97
C LEU A 91 -13.25 -3.15 -14.51
N GLU A 92 -13.04 -4.27 -15.20
CA GLU A 92 -11.91 -5.16 -15.00
C GLU A 92 -10.58 -4.51 -15.37
N LEU A 93 -10.52 -3.88 -16.55
CA LEU A 93 -9.35 -3.11 -16.96
C LEU A 93 -9.06 -1.99 -15.95
N TYR A 94 -10.10 -1.29 -15.49
CA TYR A 94 -9.97 -0.30 -14.43
C TYR A 94 -9.34 -0.89 -13.16
N HIS A 95 -9.84 -2.03 -12.67
CA HIS A 95 -9.29 -2.69 -11.48
C HIS A 95 -7.81 -3.01 -11.65
N GLN A 96 -7.41 -3.60 -12.78
CA GLN A 96 -6.01 -3.94 -13.05
C GLN A 96 -5.10 -2.71 -13.04
N TRP A 97 -5.47 -1.66 -13.77
CA TRP A 97 -4.71 -0.41 -13.78
C TRP A 97 -4.67 0.26 -12.41
N PHE A 98 -5.78 0.25 -11.69
CA PHE A 98 -5.86 0.80 -10.34
C PHE A 98 -4.91 0.10 -9.36
N VAL A 99 -4.83 -1.23 -9.42
CA VAL A 99 -3.86 -2.00 -8.61
C VAL A 99 -2.42 -1.60 -8.95
N ILE A 100 -2.07 -1.52 -10.23
CA ILE A 100 -0.73 -1.12 -10.67
C ILE A 100 -0.39 0.29 -10.18
N THR A 101 -1.28 1.26 -10.39
CA THR A 101 -1.08 2.65 -9.96
C THR A 101 -0.91 2.76 -8.44
N THR A 102 -1.74 2.04 -7.67
CA THR A 102 -1.65 2.03 -6.21
C THR A 102 -0.34 1.43 -5.72
N GLN A 103 0.13 0.34 -6.35
CA GLN A 103 1.39 -0.29 -6.00
C GLN A 103 2.61 0.58 -6.34
N ILE A 104 2.60 1.26 -7.50
CA ILE A 104 3.64 2.25 -7.84
C ILE A 104 3.67 3.36 -6.80
N LEU A 105 2.50 3.89 -6.41
CA LEU A 105 2.41 4.95 -5.42
C LEU A 105 2.96 4.51 -4.05
N ILE A 106 2.61 3.30 -3.60
CA ILE A 106 3.16 2.69 -2.38
C ILE A 106 4.68 2.55 -2.47
N GLY A 107 5.18 2.00 -3.58
CA GLY A 107 6.61 1.85 -3.82
C GLY A 107 7.37 3.19 -3.79
N VAL A 108 6.82 4.23 -4.41
CA VAL A 108 7.39 5.58 -4.39
C VAL A 108 7.45 6.13 -2.95
N MET A 109 6.38 6.01 -2.17
CA MET A 109 6.37 6.45 -0.77
C MET A 109 7.41 5.70 0.07
N LEU A 110 7.56 4.40 -0.15
CA LEU A 110 8.56 3.57 0.50
C LEU A 110 10.00 3.97 0.14
N ILE A 111 10.26 4.30 -1.12
CA ILE A 111 11.55 4.81 -1.59
C ILE A 111 11.86 6.15 -0.94
N PHE A 112 10.92 7.11 -0.97
CA PHE A 112 11.11 8.42 -0.35
C PHE A 112 11.47 8.30 1.12
N ARG A 113 10.74 7.47 1.86
CA ARG A 113 11.00 7.21 3.27
C ARG A 113 12.38 6.61 3.50
N THR A 114 12.72 5.56 2.75
CA THR A 114 14.01 4.87 2.92
C THR A 114 15.17 5.77 2.53
N TYR A 115 15.01 6.60 1.50
CA TYR A 115 15.99 7.59 1.08
C TYR A 115 16.25 8.65 2.15
N ALA A 116 15.20 9.13 2.82
CA ALA A 116 15.33 10.05 3.96
C ALA A 116 16.05 9.39 5.14
N LEU A 117 15.80 8.11 5.41
CA LEU A 117 16.46 7.36 6.49
C LEU A 117 17.96 7.13 6.24
N TYR A 118 18.35 6.98 4.97
CA TYR A 118 19.74 6.83 4.54
C TYR A 118 20.45 8.17 4.28
N GLU A 119 20.01 9.25 4.93
CA GLU A 119 20.67 10.58 4.87
C GLU A 119 20.90 11.05 3.42
N ARG A 120 19.92 10.79 2.55
CA ARG A 120 19.96 11.17 1.13
C ARG A 120 21.09 10.51 0.31
N ASN A 121 21.59 9.35 0.74
CA ASN A 121 22.61 8.58 0.01
C ASN A 121 22.10 8.12 -1.37
N ARG A 122 22.70 8.66 -2.44
CA ARG A 122 22.31 8.41 -3.83
C ARG A 122 22.55 6.97 -4.28
N THR A 123 23.50 6.26 -3.69
CA THR A 123 23.79 4.87 -4.06
C THR A 123 22.63 3.95 -3.71
N ILE A 124 22.08 4.11 -2.50
CA ILE A 124 20.92 3.34 -2.06
C ILE A 124 19.67 3.72 -2.86
N LEU A 125 19.53 5.02 -3.21
CA LEU A 125 18.45 5.46 -4.09
C LEU A 125 18.52 4.79 -5.47
N ILE A 126 19.69 4.78 -6.11
CA ILE A 126 19.87 4.15 -7.43
C ILE A 126 19.57 2.65 -7.34
N LEU A 127 20.04 1.97 -6.29
CA LEU A 127 19.72 0.56 -6.05
C LEU A 127 18.20 0.32 -5.98
N MET A 128 17.48 1.09 -5.14
CA MET A 128 16.03 0.96 -4.99
C MET A 128 15.29 1.28 -6.28
N LEU A 129 15.73 2.29 -7.04
CA LEU A 129 15.13 2.65 -8.33
C LEU A 129 15.36 1.58 -9.40
N LEU A 130 16.55 0.98 -9.46
CA LEU A 130 16.85 -0.10 -10.41
C LEU A 130 16.01 -1.34 -10.12
N VAL A 131 15.93 -1.77 -8.85
CA VAL A 131 15.09 -2.90 -8.46
C VAL A 131 13.62 -2.58 -8.70
N GLY A 132 13.16 -1.39 -8.30
CA GLY A 132 11.79 -0.94 -8.53
C GLY A 132 11.41 -0.88 -10.01
N ALA A 133 12.29 -0.39 -10.87
CA ALA A 133 12.08 -0.39 -12.33
C ALA A 133 11.97 -1.81 -12.88
N GLY A 134 12.77 -2.76 -12.37
CA GLY A 134 12.67 -4.18 -12.71
C GLY A 134 11.31 -4.78 -12.32
N VAL A 135 10.81 -4.46 -11.13
CA VAL A 135 9.47 -4.90 -10.68
C VAL A 135 8.37 -4.31 -11.55
N VAL A 136 8.42 -3.01 -11.84
CA VAL A 136 7.42 -2.36 -12.72
C VAL A 136 7.44 -2.98 -14.11
N ALA A 137 8.62 -3.25 -14.67
CA ALA A 137 8.75 -3.94 -15.95
C ALA A 137 8.15 -5.35 -15.92
N ALA A 138 8.38 -6.12 -14.86
CA ALA A 138 7.78 -7.45 -14.67
C ALA A 138 6.24 -7.38 -14.55
N CYS A 139 5.70 -6.40 -13.83
CA CYS A 139 4.25 -6.19 -13.71
C CYS A 139 3.61 -5.79 -15.04
N ILE A 140 4.24 -4.88 -15.80
CA ILE A 140 3.78 -4.46 -17.13
C ILE A 140 3.84 -5.65 -18.10
N TRP A 141 4.93 -6.42 -18.06
CA TRP A 141 5.05 -7.62 -18.87
C TRP A 141 3.94 -8.61 -18.58
N GLY A 142 3.72 -8.96 -17.30
CA GLY A 142 2.66 -9.90 -16.91
C GLY A 142 1.26 -9.41 -17.29
N THR A 143 0.99 -8.10 -17.21
CA THR A 143 -0.36 -7.57 -17.52
C THR A 143 -0.63 -7.43 -19.02
N ILE A 144 0.37 -7.05 -19.82
CA ILE A 144 0.20 -6.89 -21.28
C ILE A 144 0.26 -8.24 -21.99
N PHE A 145 1.17 -9.13 -21.59
CA PHE A 145 1.47 -10.35 -22.34
C PHE A 145 0.69 -11.59 -21.86
N SER A 146 0.11 -11.60 -20.65
CA SER A 146 -0.75 -12.72 -20.21
C SER A 146 -2.07 -12.86 -20.99
N GLY A 147 -2.44 -11.93 -21.87
CA GLY A 147 -3.70 -11.99 -22.61
C GLY A 147 -4.93 -11.70 -21.73
N LYS A 148 -6.04 -11.37 -22.37
CA LYS A 148 -7.27 -10.91 -21.70
C LYS A 148 -7.88 -12.02 -20.84
N VAL A 149 -8.24 -11.70 -19.59
CA VAL A 149 -9.05 -12.55 -18.72
C VAL A 149 -10.34 -12.90 -19.47
N ARG A 150 -10.68 -14.20 -19.56
CA ARG A 150 -11.91 -14.63 -20.21
C ARG A 150 -12.97 -14.85 -19.14
N VAL A 151 -14.04 -14.06 -19.19
CA VAL A 151 -15.27 -14.30 -18.42
C VAL A 151 -15.96 -15.52 -19.05
N VAL A 152 -15.91 -16.68 -18.40
CA VAL A 152 -16.69 -17.85 -18.83
C VAL A 152 -18.09 -17.75 -18.22
N LEU A 153 -19.04 -17.23 -19.02
CA LEU A 153 -20.45 -17.51 -18.82
C LEU A 153 -20.70 -18.92 -19.40
N GLY A 154 -20.76 -19.94 -18.53
CA GLY A 154 -21.05 -21.30 -18.98
C GLY A 154 -22.46 -21.39 -19.59
N PRO A 155 -22.64 -21.97 -20.79
CA PRO A 155 -23.96 -22.28 -21.31
C PRO A 155 -24.51 -23.48 -20.51
N GLY A 156 -25.48 -23.23 -19.63
CA GLY A 156 -26.20 -24.28 -18.88
C GLY A 156 -25.94 -24.35 -17.38
N SER A 157 -25.33 -23.35 -16.75
CA SER A 157 -25.33 -23.29 -15.28
C SER A 157 -26.67 -22.74 -14.78
N GLU A 158 -27.50 -23.59 -14.18
CA GLU A 158 -28.60 -23.22 -13.27
C GLU A 158 -28.04 -22.61 -11.97
N MET A 159 -27.18 -21.60 -12.09
CA MET A 159 -26.61 -20.88 -10.96
C MET A 159 -27.31 -19.53 -10.89
N PRO A 160 -27.95 -19.18 -9.76
CA PRO A 160 -28.65 -17.92 -9.64
C PRO A 160 -27.67 -16.79 -9.91
N VAL A 161 -27.94 -16.00 -10.96
CA VAL A 161 -27.16 -14.83 -11.43
C VAL A 161 -27.19 -13.66 -10.42
N HIS A 162 -27.58 -13.94 -9.17
CA HIS A 162 -27.54 -13.03 -8.03
C HIS A 162 -26.13 -12.79 -7.49
N LEU A 163 -25.14 -13.60 -7.86
CA LEU A 163 -23.76 -13.44 -7.40
C LEU A 163 -22.93 -12.75 -8.49
N GLY A 164 -22.21 -11.70 -8.13
CA GLY A 164 -21.49 -10.78 -9.02
C GLY A 164 -20.50 -11.45 -9.99
N CYS A 165 -19.87 -10.63 -10.83
CA CYS A 165 -18.95 -11.10 -11.87
C CYS A 165 -17.77 -11.88 -11.28
N THR A 166 -17.76 -13.20 -11.50
CA THR A 166 -16.65 -14.07 -11.15
C THR A 166 -15.72 -14.18 -12.35
N TYR A 167 -14.43 -13.93 -12.15
CA TYR A 167 -13.40 -14.08 -13.17
C TYR A 167 -12.62 -15.39 -12.96
N THR A 168 -12.19 -16.01 -14.06
CA THR A 168 -11.29 -17.17 -14.05
C THR A 168 -9.93 -16.79 -14.57
N ILE A 169 -8.88 -17.11 -13.81
CA ILE A 169 -7.49 -16.93 -14.24
C ILE A 169 -7.01 -18.22 -14.88
N ILE A 170 -6.55 -18.16 -16.14
CA ILE A 170 -6.03 -19.33 -16.88
C ILE A 170 -4.64 -19.70 -16.32
N ASP A 171 -4.24 -20.97 -16.38
CA ASP A 171 -2.98 -21.46 -15.82
C ASP A 171 -1.73 -20.72 -16.36
N SER A 172 -1.68 -20.36 -17.64
CA SER A 172 -0.56 -19.59 -18.21
C SER A 172 -0.47 -18.17 -17.64
N GLN A 173 -1.61 -17.53 -17.37
CA GLN A 173 -1.71 -16.20 -16.78
C GLN A 173 -1.32 -16.22 -15.31
N THR A 174 -1.52 -17.36 -14.65
CA THR A 174 -1.23 -17.53 -13.23
C THR A 174 0.28 -17.45 -12.99
N VAL A 175 1.10 -18.00 -13.88
CA VAL A 175 2.57 -17.96 -13.74
C VAL A 175 3.09 -16.52 -13.84
N ASP A 176 2.63 -15.76 -14.84
CA ASP A 176 3.04 -14.36 -15.02
C ASP A 176 2.62 -13.48 -13.83
N LEU A 177 1.41 -13.68 -13.30
CA LEU A 177 0.94 -12.98 -12.10
C LEU A 177 1.75 -13.39 -10.86
N ILE A 178 2.07 -14.67 -10.69
CA ILE A 178 2.96 -15.13 -9.61
C ILE A 178 4.31 -14.43 -9.69
N VAL A 179 4.91 -14.33 -10.89
CA VAL A 179 6.19 -13.65 -11.08
C VAL A 179 6.07 -12.17 -10.72
N ALA A 180 5.00 -11.48 -11.15
CA ALA A 180 4.77 -10.08 -10.81
C ALA A 180 4.65 -9.88 -9.29
N TRP A 181 3.81 -10.65 -8.60
CA TRP A 181 3.62 -10.56 -7.16
C TRP A 181 4.87 -10.98 -6.36
N ALA A 182 5.61 -11.99 -6.82
CA ALA A 182 6.88 -12.39 -6.22
C ALA A 182 7.93 -11.27 -6.34
N SER A 183 8.02 -10.62 -7.51
CA SER A 183 8.94 -9.50 -7.71
C SER A 183 8.61 -8.31 -6.79
N MET A 184 7.32 -8.04 -6.57
CA MET A 184 6.84 -7.02 -5.64
C MET A 184 7.16 -7.38 -4.19
N ALA A 185 6.93 -8.62 -3.78
CA ALA A 185 7.28 -9.10 -2.43
C ALA A 185 8.80 -9.01 -2.16
N ILE A 186 9.64 -9.27 -3.17
CA ILE A 186 11.09 -9.10 -3.07
C ILE A 186 11.45 -7.62 -2.85
N PHE A 187 10.82 -6.71 -3.59
CA PHE A 187 11.06 -5.27 -3.41
C PHE A 187 10.62 -4.78 -2.03
N ASP A 188 9.43 -5.17 -1.57
CA ASP A 188 8.96 -4.80 -0.22
C ASP A 188 9.87 -5.37 0.87
N SER A 189 10.35 -6.60 0.70
CA SER A 189 11.31 -7.23 1.60
C SER A 189 12.64 -6.47 1.61
N LEU A 190 13.17 -6.09 0.45
CA LEU A 190 14.39 -5.30 0.34
C LEU A 190 14.26 -3.98 1.12
N ILE A 191 13.17 -3.24 0.89
CA ILE A 191 12.90 -1.99 1.61
C ILE A 191 12.80 -2.23 3.12
N PHE A 192 12.10 -3.28 3.53
CA PHE A 192 11.96 -3.64 4.93
C PHE A 192 13.33 -3.91 5.58
N PHE A 193 14.16 -4.75 4.96
CA PHE A 193 15.48 -5.09 5.51
C PHE A 193 16.43 -3.89 5.53
N LEU A 194 16.42 -3.03 4.51
CA LEU A 194 17.19 -1.78 4.51
C LEU A 194 16.75 -0.86 5.65
N THR A 195 15.43 -0.69 5.81
CA THR A 195 14.85 0.13 6.87
C THR A 195 15.22 -0.41 8.25
N LEU A 196 15.08 -1.73 8.44
CA LEU A 196 15.41 -2.41 9.69
C LEU A 196 16.90 -2.34 10.00
N TYR A 197 17.76 -2.57 9.01
CA TYR A 197 19.21 -2.50 9.16
C TYR A 197 19.67 -1.11 9.62
N LYS A 198 19.25 -0.04 8.91
CA LYS A 198 19.64 1.32 9.24
C LYS A 198 19.11 1.74 10.62
N ALA A 199 17.87 1.35 10.94
CA ALA A 199 17.31 1.58 12.25
C ALA A 199 18.09 0.85 13.36
N LEU A 200 18.44 -0.44 13.19
CA LEU A 200 19.25 -1.17 14.17
C LEU A 200 20.67 -0.61 14.31
N SER A 201 21.28 -0.15 13.21
CA SER A 201 22.60 0.48 13.23
C SER A 201 22.60 1.80 14.02
N GLN A 202 21.53 2.59 13.95
CA GLN A 202 21.40 3.85 14.68
C GLN A 202 20.96 3.68 16.15
N ARG A 203 20.88 2.44 16.65
CA ARG A 203 20.46 2.14 18.04
C ARG A 203 21.32 2.81 19.11
N TYR A 204 22.62 2.93 18.85
CA TYR A 204 23.54 3.56 19.80
C TYR A 204 23.39 5.08 19.87
N LEU A 205 22.87 5.70 18.80
CA LEU A 205 22.75 7.15 18.68
C LEU A 205 21.39 7.67 19.16
N VAL A 206 20.30 6.96 18.86
CA VAL A 206 18.91 7.43 19.12
C VAL A 206 18.41 7.06 20.53
N GLY A 207 19.19 6.31 21.31
CA GLY A 207 18.76 5.72 22.56
C GLY A 207 17.80 4.54 22.35
N VAL A 208 17.84 3.57 23.25
CA VAL A 208 17.14 2.28 23.06
C VAL A 208 15.62 2.46 23.06
N GLN A 209 15.03 3.39 23.82
CA GLN A 209 13.56 3.47 23.92
C GLN A 209 12.92 4.17 22.70
N LEU A 210 13.48 5.27 22.20
CA LEU A 210 12.94 5.95 21.02
C LEU A 210 13.09 5.09 19.75
N LEU A 211 14.25 4.45 19.59
CA LEU A 211 14.46 3.49 18.52
C LEU A 211 13.53 2.28 18.65
N HIS A 212 13.35 1.74 19.86
CA HIS A 212 12.46 0.61 20.08
C HIS A 212 11.00 0.94 19.75
N VAL A 213 10.51 2.15 20.04
CA VAL A 213 9.15 2.57 19.64
C VAL A 213 9.04 2.71 18.12
N LEU A 214 10.01 3.37 17.47
CA LEU A 214 10.02 3.53 16.01
C LEU A 214 10.17 2.20 15.26
N LEU A 215 10.99 1.29 15.77
CA LEU A 215 11.17 -0.05 15.23
C LEU A 215 9.97 -0.95 15.53
N ARG A 216 9.42 -0.92 16.74
CA ARG A 216 8.26 -1.73 17.12
C ARG A 216 7.08 -1.36 16.24
N ASP A 217 6.76 -0.07 16.13
CA ASP A 217 5.61 0.35 15.34
C ASP A 217 5.92 0.26 13.85
N GLY A 218 7.08 0.75 13.41
CA GLY A 218 7.49 0.75 12.01
C GLY A 218 7.59 -0.65 11.40
N SER A 219 8.19 -1.62 12.12
CA SER A 219 8.42 -2.98 11.60
C SER A 219 7.15 -3.81 11.55
N ILE A 220 6.18 -3.57 12.43
CA ILE A 220 4.88 -4.25 12.38
C ILE A 220 4.17 -3.91 11.08
N TYR A 221 4.15 -2.62 10.68
CA TYR A 221 3.51 -2.20 9.43
C TYR A 221 4.10 -2.92 8.21
N PHE A 222 5.43 -3.00 8.13
CA PHE A 222 6.09 -3.72 7.03
C PHE A 222 5.90 -5.24 7.11
N GLY A 223 5.96 -5.82 8.31
CA GLY A 223 5.73 -7.25 8.49
C GLY A 223 4.35 -7.66 8.01
N VAL A 224 3.32 -6.86 8.32
CA VAL A 224 1.95 -7.09 7.84
C VAL A 224 1.88 -7.03 6.31
N VAL A 225 2.57 -6.09 5.66
CA VAL A 225 2.61 -6.00 4.19
C VAL A 225 3.27 -7.23 3.58
N VAL A 226 4.44 -7.65 4.08
CA VAL A 226 5.14 -8.84 3.60
C VAL A 226 4.29 -10.09 3.76
N VAL A 227 3.68 -10.29 4.94
CA VAL A 227 2.79 -11.43 5.19
C VAL A 227 1.58 -11.39 4.25
N SER A 228 0.97 -10.23 4.05
CA SER A 228 -0.18 -10.07 3.15
C SER A 228 0.18 -10.36 1.69
N ASN A 229 1.37 -9.96 1.24
CA ASN A 229 1.89 -10.30 -0.09
C ASN A 229 2.16 -11.80 -0.23
N LEU A 230 2.77 -12.43 0.79
CA LEU A 230 2.99 -13.88 0.80
C LEU A 230 1.67 -14.64 0.76
N CYS A 231 0.68 -14.25 1.57
CA CYS A 231 -0.66 -14.83 1.53
C CYS A 231 -1.28 -14.69 0.13
N ASN A 232 -1.14 -13.54 -0.53
CA ASN A 232 -1.64 -13.36 -1.89
C ASN A 232 -0.95 -14.29 -2.90
N ILE A 233 0.38 -14.42 -2.84
CA ILE A 233 1.13 -15.38 -3.68
C ILE A 233 0.65 -16.81 -3.44
N MET A 234 0.41 -17.20 -2.19
CA MET A 234 -0.12 -18.53 -1.87
C MET A 234 -1.50 -18.76 -2.49
N THR A 235 -2.36 -17.73 -2.61
CA THR A 235 -3.63 -17.87 -3.34
C THR A 235 -3.43 -18.13 -4.84
N PHE A 236 -2.35 -17.63 -5.45
CA PHE A 236 -2.07 -17.92 -6.85
C PHE A 236 -1.49 -19.32 -7.06
N ILE A 237 -0.64 -19.80 -6.14
CA ILE A 237 0.00 -21.13 -6.22
C ILE A 237 -1.00 -22.25 -5.93
N PHE A 238 -1.74 -22.12 -4.82
CA PHE A 238 -2.62 -23.19 -4.32
C PHE A 238 -4.10 -22.97 -4.66
N GLY A 239 -4.49 -21.78 -5.09
CA GLY A 239 -5.86 -21.48 -5.44
C GLY A 239 -6.33 -22.19 -6.69
N GLY A 240 -7.60 -22.60 -6.68
CA GLY A 240 -8.32 -23.03 -7.87
C GLY A 240 -8.60 -21.86 -8.82
N PRO A 241 -9.12 -22.12 -10.03
CA PRO A 241 -9.32 -21.11 -11.08
C PRO A 241 -10.11 -19.87 -10.64
N PHE A 242 -10.96 -20.02 -9.62
CA PHE A 242 -11.86 -19.00 -9.07
C PHE A 242 -11.35 -18.35 -7.77
N THR A 243 -10.36 -18.94 -7.09
CA THR A 243 -9.81 -18.42 -5.82
C THR A 243 -8.44 -17.76 -5.98
N ARG A 244 -7.80 -17.91 -7.15
CA ARG A 244 -6.54 -17.24 -7.48
C ARG A 244 -6.72 -15.72 -7.47
N GLY A 245 -5.85 -15.03 -6.72
CA GLY A 245 -5.86 -13.57 -6.61
C GLY A 245 -7.00 -13.00 -5.78
N VAL A 246 -7.78 -13.82 -5.07
CA VAL A 246 -8.89 -13.34 -4.22
C VAL A 246 -8.39 -12.39 -3.11
N ALA A 247 -7.16 -12.58 -2.67
CA ALA A 247 -6.50 -11.76 -1.65
C ALA A 247 -5.88 -10.46 -2.21
N THR A 248 -5.86 -10.26 -3.53
CA THR A 248 -5.19 -9.09 -4.14
C THR A 248 -5.78 -7.77 -3.65
N THR A 249 -7.11 -7.64 -3.66
CA THR A 249 -7.78 -6.43 -3.16
C THR A 249 -7.48 -6.19 -1.68
N PHE A 250 -7.50 -7.26 -0.87
CA PHE A 250 -7.17 -7.19 0.55
C PHE A 250 -5.73 -6.69 0.77
N THR A 251 -4.77 -7.30 0.08
CA THR A 251 -3.36 -6.94 0.18
C THR A 251 -3.12 -5.48 -0.23
N ASN A 252 -3.73 -5.02 -1.33
CA ASN A 252 -3.62 -3.61 -1.73
C ASN A 252 -4.18 -2.64 -0.69
N ILE A 253 -5.36 -2.93 -0.14
CA ILE A 253 -6.00 -2.12 0.88
C ILE A 253 -5.14 -2.09 2.15
N ILE A 254 -4.68 -3.25 2.62
CA ILE A 254 -3.80 -3.34 3.79
C ILE A 254 -2.50 -2.57 3.56
N SER A 255 -1.85 -2.71 2.41
CA SER A 255 -0.62 -1.95 2.12
C SER A 255 -0.85 -0.44 2.14
N SER A 256 -1.98 0.05 1.61
CA SER A 256 -2.35 1.47 1.67
C SER A 256 -2.66 1.96 3.08
N ILE A 257 -3.31 1.13 3.91
CA ILE A 257 -3.57 1.43 5.33
C ILE A 257 -2.26 1.47 6.13
N MET A 258 -1.40 0.45 5.97
CA MET A 258 -0.13 0.33 6.70
C MET A 258 0.79 1.51 6.39
N ILE A 259 0.93 1.90 5.12
CA ILE A 259 1.75 3.07 4.76
C ILE A 259 1.15 4.37 5.31
N SER A 260 -0.18 4.53 5.28
CA SER A 260 -0.85 5.72 5.81
C SER A 260 -0.68 5.84 7.33
N ARG A 261 -0.89 4.76 8.07
CA ARG A 261 -0.69 4.72 9.53
C ARG A 261 0.73 5.00 9.93
N LEU A 262 1.68 4.43 9.19
CA LEU A 262 3.09 4.69 9.39
C LEU A 262 3.42 6.18 9.20
N MET A 263 2.95 6.80 8.11
CA MET A 263 3.18 8.22 7.82
C MET A 263 2.55 9.12 8.88
N LEU A 264 1.35 8.77 9.36
CA LEU A 264 0.72 9.44 10.50
C LEU A 264 1.57 9.30 11.77
N ASN A 265 2.02 8.10 12.11
CA ASN A 265 2.76 7.82 13.35
C ASN A 265 4.10 8.57 13.39
N ILE A 266 4.78 8.76 12.25
CA ILE A 266 6.04 9.50 12.17
C ILE A 266 5.84 11.00 12.50
N ARG A 267 4.67 11.57 12.20
CA ARG A 267 4.31 12.96 12.52
C ARG A 267 3.67 13.13 13.90
N ASP A 268 3.85 12.16 14.79
CA ASP A 268 3.36 12.29 16.15
C ASP A 268 4.19 13.31 16.95
N PRO A 269 3.59 14.37 17.51
CA PRO A 269 4.31 15.37 18.30
C PRO A 269 4.97 14.79 19.55
N SER A 270 4.45 13.67 20.10
CA SER A 270 5.07 13.00 21.25
C SER A 270 6.46 12.43 20.93
N LEU A 271 6.73 12.11 19.64
CA LEU A 271 8.06 11.69 19.20
C LEU A 271 9.04 12.86 19.17
N ALA A 272 8.56 14.07 18.82
CA ALA A 272 9.38 15.28 18.85
C ALA A 272 9.74 15.66 20.30
N ASN A 273 8.77 15.60 21.22
CA ASN A 273 9.01 15.89 22.64
C ASN A 273 9.99 14.89 23.27
N LYS A 274 9.83 13.58 23.01
CA LYS A 274 10.79 12.57 23.48
C LYS A 274 12.19 12.79 22.92
N ARG A 275 12.30 13.22 21.66
CA ARG A 275 13.61 13.55 21.06
C ARG A 275 14.27 14.73 21.76
N GLN A 276 13.52 15.78 22.10
CA GLN A 276 14.03 16.93 22.86
C GLN A 276 14.51 16.49 24.25
N GLU A 277 13.70 15.73 24.98
CA GLU A 277 14.05 15.22 26.31
C GLU A 277 15.34 14.36 26.29
N TYR A 278 15.49 13.50 25.27
CA TYR A 278 16.73 12.74 25.07
C TYR A 278 17.95 13.63 24.79
N SER A 279 17.77 14.67 23.97
CA SER A 279 18.85 15.60 23.61
C SER A 279 19.30 16.43 24.82
N GLU A 280 18.37 16.88 25.65
CA GLU A 280 18.65 17.60 26.90
C GLU A 280 19.35 16.70 27.92
N GLY A 281 18.92 15.43 28.03
CA GLY A 281 19.57 14.43 28.87
C GLY A 281 21.03 14.16 28.48
N HIS A 282 21.33 14.10 27.18
CA HIS A 282 22.70 13.86 26.68
C HIS A 282 23.59 15.12 26.69
N ALA A 283 23.00 16.31 26.47
CA ALA A 283 23.73 17.57 26.63
C ALA A 283 24.23 17.77 28.06
N ASN A 284 23.44 17.35 29.06
CA ASN A 284 23.85 17.37 30.47
C ASN A 284 24.92 16.31 30.82
N SER A 285 25.11 15.26 30.02
CA SER A 285 26.17 14.26 30.20
C SER A 285 27.47 14.56 29.45
N GLY A 286 27.56 15.72 28.77
CA GLY A 286 28.79 16.17 28.10
C GLY A 286 29.11 15.48 26.77
N GLU A 287 28.22 14.64 26.24
CA GLU A 287 28.33 14.06 24.90
C GLU A 287 27.51 14.88 23.90
N VAL A 288 28.18 15.74 23.13
CA VAL A 288 27.56 16.49 22.03
C VAL A 288 27.34 15.53 20.86
N VAL A 289 26.11 15.04 20.71
CA VAL A 289 25.70 14.26 19.52
C VAL A 289 24.92 15.18 18.60
N GLU A 290 25.56 15.61 17.51
CA GLU A 290 24.94 16.39 16.44
C GLU A 290 23.97 15.49 15.65
N PHE A 291 22.67 15.58 15.93
CA PHE A 291 21.66 14.69 15.36
C PHE A 291 20.99 15.24 14.09
N SER A 292 21.01 14.42 13.04
CA SER A 292 20.42 14.70 11.73
C SER A 292 18.93 15.04 11.76
N THR A 293 18.64 16.29 11.41
CA THR A 293 17.32 16.90 11.26
C THR A 293 16.56 16.45 10.00
N CYS A 294 17.02 15.42 9.27
CA CYS A 294 16.67 15.20 7.85
C CYS A 294 15.21 14.84 7.53
N MET A 295 14.42 14.35 8.50
CA MET A 295 12.99 14.07 8.25
C MET A 295 12.09 15.31 8.36
N MET A 296 12.61 16.44 8.86
CA MET A 296 11.84 17.68 9.07
C MET A 296 12.64 18.97 8.75
N SER A 297 13.90 18.88 8.33
CA SER A 297 14.75 20.04 8.07
C SER A 297 14.42 20.82 6.81
N GLU A 298 13.40 20.42 6.05
CA GLU A 298 12.83 21.30 5.02
C GLU A 298 11.72 22.22 5.57
N GLU A 299 11.30 22.06 6.84
CA GLU A 299 10.34 22.96 7.50
C GLU A 299 10.99 23.99 8.43
N LEU A 300 12.28 23.84 8.78
CA LEU A 300 13.00 24.73 9.70
C LEU A 300 14.07 25.60 9.02
N SER A 301 13.83 26.03 7.77
CA SER A 301 14.55 27.17 7.19
C SER A 301 13.66 28.41 7.24
N THR A 302 13.65 29.08 8.38
CA THR A 302 13.32 30.51 8.45
C THR A 302 14.46 31.31 7.82
N PRO A 303 14.20 32.34 6.99
CA PRO A 303 15.05 33.50 7.00
C PRO A 303 14.76 34.26 8.29
N ASP A 304 15.79 34.44 9.12
CA ASP A 304 15.80 35.47 10.16
C ASP A 304 15.41 36.81 9.54
N SER A 305 14.34 37.42 10.04
CA SER A 305 14.15 38.86 9.95
C SER A 305 14.27 39.41 11.36
N ASP A 306 15.47 39.90 11.63
CA ASP A 306 15.88 40.71 12.76
C ASP A 306 14.84 41.80 13.13
N THR A 307 14.73 41.98 14.43
CA THR A 307 14.55 43.24 15.17
C THR A 307 14.17 44.51 14.38
N ALA A 308 13.01 45.07 14.70
CA ALA A 308 12.83 46.51 14.80
C ALA A 308 11.57 46.82 15.63
N ASP A 309 11.77 47.04 16.93
CA ASP A 309 10.95 47.96 17.71
C ASP A 309 11.04 49.36 17.08
N GLY A 310 9.94 50.12 17.04
CA GLY A 310 10.03 51.54 16.72
C GLY A 310 8.75 52.21 16.23
N TRP A 311 7.94 52.69 17.17
CA TRP A 311 7.25 54.00 17.16
C TRP A 311 6.95 54.68 15.81
N ILE A 312 5.66 54.71 15.44
CA ILE A 312 4.75 55.85 15.18
C ILE A 312 3.58 55.36 14.34
#